data_AF-A0A4Q2Z9T3-F1
#
_entry.id   AF-A0A4Q2Z9T3-F1
#
_cell.length_a   1.000
_cell.length_b   1.000
_cell.length_c   1.000
_cell.angle_alpha   90.00
_cell.angle_beta   90.00
_cell.angle_gamma   90.00
#
_symmetry.space_group_name_H-M   'P 1'
#
loop_
_entity.id
_entity.type
_entity.pdbx_description
1 polymer ?
#
loop_
_entity_poly.entity_id
_entity_poly.type
_entity_poly.pdbx_seq_one_letter_code
_entity_poly.pdbx_strand_id
1 'polypeptide(L)'
;NSDALVQPKAEEGLAATLYSEMVGRIYHQASSGEAIMMLIAYGDTQSDLLQMHRPETCYPAVGFNLVSSKAGELSLPGGGKLPVRRVVASTAARQENIIYWTRMGEALPTSSGEQRRARLETAMEGYIPDGALVRFSMVGDDAEKSFATMESFIPKLLQAVPSNKRPGLIGTSLSKSLLI
;
A
#
# COMPACT_ATOMS: atom_id res chain seq x y z
N ASN A 1 11.56 20.91 -7.05
CA ASN A 1 10.37 20.06 -7.27
C ASN A 1 10.69 18.62 -6.92
N SER A 2 10.67 18.28 -5.63
CA SER A 2 11.11 16.98 -5.10
C SER A 2 9.97 16.10 -4.56
N ASP A 3 8.71 16.53 -4.66
CA ASP A 3 7.52 15.82 -4.14
C ASP A 3 6.87 14.85 -5.13
N ALA A 4 7.59 14.41 -6.16
CA ALA A 4 7.05 13.44 -7.10
C ALA A 4 6.84 12.08 -6.41
N LEU A 5 5.62 11.53 -6.54
CA LEU A 5 5.26 10.17 -6.17
C LEU A 5 6.17 9.16 -6.90
N VAL A 6 6.84 8.28 -6.16
CA VAL A 6 7.65 7.21 -6.76
C VAL A 6 6.73 6.14 -7.35
N GLN A 7 6.80 5.92 -8.67
CA GLN A 7 6.04 4.90 -9.39
C GLN A 7 6.97 4.21 -10.40
N PRO A 8 6.80 2.90 -10.67
CA PRO A 8 7.53 2.26 -11.76
C PRO A 8 7.15 2.91 -13.11
N LYS A 9 8.13 3.07 -14.01
CA LYS A 9 7.87 3.50 -15.38
C LYS A 9 7.19 2.35 -16.13
N ALA A 10 6.07 2.62 -16.78
CA ALA A 10 5.49 1.66 -17.72
C ALA A 10 6.39 1.57 -18.96
N GLU A 11 6.81 0.36 -19.35
CA GLU A 11 7.47 0.18 -20.66
C GLU A 11 6.43 0.35 -21.77
N GLU A 12 6.81 1.07 -22.84
CA GLU A 12 5.93 1.41 -23.96
C GLU A 12 5.41 0.16 -24.68
N GLY A 13 4.10 0.13 -25.00
CA GLY A 13 3.47 -0.94 -25.78
C GLY A 13 2.11 -1.39 -25.23
N LEU A 14 1.53 -2.48 -25.74
CA LEU A 14 0.27 -3.07 -25.24
C LEU A 14 0.29 -3.36 -23.72
N ALA A 15 1.49 -3.56 -23.16
CA ALA A 15 1.72 -3.67 -21.72
C ALA A 15 1.23 -2.41 -20.98
N ALA A 16 1.44 -1.19 -21.52
CA ALA A 16 0.97 0.10 -20.99
C ALA A 16 -0.55 0.14 -20.78
N THR A 17 -1.32 -0.50 -21.67
CA THR A 17 -2.80 -0.59 -21.59
C THR A 17 -3.27 -1.65 -20.59
N LEU A 18 -2.40 -2.61 -20.26
CA LEU A 18 -2.59 -3.62 -19.21
C LEU A 18 -2.06 -3.16 -17.84
N TYR A 19 -1.50 -1.94 -17.73
CA TYR A 19 -1.17 -1.39 -16.42
C TYR A 19 -2.47 -1.12 -15.66
N SER A 20 -2.66 -1.96 -14.64
CA SER A 20 -3.53 -1.80 -13.48
C SER A 20 -4.01 -0.37 -13.22
N GLU A 21 -5.29 -0.23 -12.88
CA GLU A 21 -5.88 1.05 -12.50
C GLU A 21 -5.12 1.62 -11.29
N MET A 22 -4.50 2.79 -11.48
CA MET A 22 -3.76 3.47 -10.43
C MET A 22 -4.44 4.77 -10.02
N VAL A 23 -4.52 4.99 -8.70
CA VAL A 23 -4.96 6.25 -8.11
C VAL A 23 -3.85 6.80 -7.23
N GLY A 24 -3.30 7.94 -7.62
CA GLY A 24 -2.35 8.72 -6.80
C GLY A 24 -3.03 9.95 -6.20
N ARG A 25 -2.80 10.23 -4.92
CA ARG A 25 -3.23 11.48 -4.26
C ARG A 25 -2.16 11.97 -3.30
N ILE A 26 -2.08 13.28 -3.09
CA ILE A 26 -1.25 13.88 -2.04
C ILE A 26 -2.19 14.62 -1.10
N TYR A 27 -2.06 14.34 0.20
CA TYR A 27 -2.83 14.98 1.26
C TYR A 27 -1.92 15.88 2.08
N HIS A 28 -2.31 17.13 2.25
CA HIS A 28 -1.56 18.09 3.06
C HIS A 28 -2.28 18.32 4.39
N GLN A 29 -1.52 18.29 5.48
CA GLN A 29 -2.02 18.72 6.78
C GLN A 29 -1.96 20.24 6.86
N ALA A 30 -3.12 20.90 6.95
CA ALA A 30 -3.22 22.36 6.91
C ALA A 30 -2.40 23.10 7.99
N SER A 31 -2.21 22.49 9.16
CA SER A 31 -1.51 23.11 10.29
C SER A 31 0.02 23.01 10.20
N SER A 32 0.55 21.88 9.71
CA SER A 32 1.99 21.59 9.69
C SER A 32 2.60 21.69 8.29
N GLY A 33 1.78 21.67 7.24
CA GLY A 33 2.21 21.57 5.85
C GLY A 33 2.69 20.16 5.44
N GLU A 34 2.74 19.21 6.37
CA GLU A 34 3.20 17.84 6.11
C GLU A 34 2.34 17.18 5.03
N ALA A 35 3.00 16.46 4.12
CA ALA A 35 2.37 15.81 2.98
C ALA A 35 2.43 14.29 3.08
N ILE A 36 1.28 13.63 2.91
CA ILE A 36 1.17 12.18 2.78
C ILE A 36 0.82 11.86 1.33
N MET A 37 1.70 11.08 0.71
CA MET A 37 1.57 10.58 -0.65
C MET A 37 0.86 9.22 -0.63
N MET A 38 -0.33 9.14 -1.22
CA MET A 38 -1.10 7.89 -1.37
C MET A 38 -1.00 7.37 -2.79
N LEU A 39 -0.80 6.06 -2.93
CA LEU A 39 -0.91 5.33 -4.18
C LEU A 39 -1.74 4.06 -3.95
N ILE A 40 -2.73 3.83 -4.82
CA ILE A 40 -3.47 2.58 -4.90
C ILE A 40 -3.26 2.02 -6.30
N ALA A 41 -2.80 0.79 -6.41
CA ALA A 41 -2.73 0.05 -7.66
C ALA A 41 -3.68 -1.14 -7.57
N TYR A 42 -4.57 -1.31 -8.56
CA TYR A 42 -5.57 -2.37 -8.62
C TYR A 42 -5.36 -3.26 -9.84
N GLY A 43 -5.36 -4.58 -9.65
CA GLY A 43 -5.33 -5.57 -10.72
C GLY A 43 -6.54 -6.50 -10.66
N ASP A 44 -7.14 -6.75 -11.82
CA ASP A 44 -8.20 -7.77 -12.02
C ASP A 44 -7.75 -9.19 -11.68
N THR A 45 -6.43 -9.41 -11.71
CA THR A 45 -5.74 -10.62 -11.32
C THR A 45 -4.53 -10.25 -10.46
N GLN A 46 -4.11 -11.19 -9.62
CA GLN A 46 -2.92 -11.01 -8.80
C GLN A 46 -1.62 -11.26 -9.59
N SER A 47 -1.38 -10.42 -10.60
CA SER A 47 -0.29 -10.53 -11.56
C SER A 47 1.07 -10.07 -11.01
N ASP A 48 2.13 -10.37 -11.76
CA ASP A 48 3.48 -9.87 -11.49
C ASP A 48 3.56 -8.33 -11.54
N LEU A 49 2.62 -7.67 -12.22
CA LEU A 49 2.53 -6.21 -12.24
C LEU A 49 2.24 -5.63 -10.85
N LEU A 50 1.34 -6.25 -10.08
CA LEU A 50 1.07 -5.79 -8.71
C LEU A 50 2.28 -5.99 -7.79
N GLN A 51 3.12 -6.99 -8.07
CA GLN A 51 4.39 -7.20 -7.36
C GLN A 51 5.39 -6.09 -7.66
N MET A 52 5.45 -5.60 -8.90
CA MET A 52 6.33 -4.48 -9.27
C MET A 52 6.02 -3.19 -8.51
N HIS A 53 4.78 -3.00 -8.05
CA HIS A 53 4.39 -1.83 -7.25
C HIS A 53 4.79 -1.91 -5.77
N ARG A 54 5.35 -3.04 -5.31
CA ARG A 54 5.86 -3.14 -3.94
C ARG A 54 7.08 -2.23 -3.77
N PRO A 55 7.19 -1.51 -2.63
CA PRO A 55 8.35 -0.68 -2.36
C PRO A 55 9.67 -1.43 -2.50
N GLU A 56 9.71 -2.69 -2.07
CA GLU A 56 10.90 -3.53 -2.15
C GLU A 56 11.37 -3.83 -3.58
N THR A 57 10.51 -3.64 -4.57
CA THR A 57 10.83 -3.83 -5.99
C THR A 57 11.03 -2.51 -6.70
N CYS A 58 10.10 -1.56 -6.57
CA CYS A 58 10.17 -0.30 -7.32
C CYS A 58 11.19 0.71 -6.79
N TYR A 59 11.44 0.78 -5.47
CA TYR A 59 12.36 1.78 -4.91
C TYR A 59 13.82 1.48 -5.30
N PRO A 60 14.33 0.24 -5.18
CA PRO A 60 15.66 -0.11 -5.70
C PRO A 60 15.79 0.14 -7.21
N ALA A 61 14.74 -0.17 -7.99
CA ALA A 61 14.74 0.05 -9.44
C ALA A 61 14.92 1.52 -9.83
N VAL A 62 14.56 2.47 -8.96
CA VAL A 62 14.76 3.91 -9.18
C VAL A 62 15.90 4.50 -8.32
N GLY A 63 16.74 3.65 -7.73
CA GLY A 63 17.99 4.06 -7.07
C GLY A 63 17.92 4.31 -5.56
N PHE A 64 16.83 3.93 -4.88
CA PHE A 64 16.78 3.95 -3.41
C PHE A 64 17.37 2.68 -2.80
N ASN A 65 18.07 2.83 -1.69
CA ASN A 65 18.47 1.74 -0.81
C ASN A 65 17.35 1.47 0.20
N LEU A 66 16.98 0.20 0.41
CA LEU A 66 16.06 -0.18 1.47
C LEU A 66 16.82 -0.25 2.79
N VAL A 67 16.58 0.72 3.67
CA VAL A 67 17.18 0.76 5.01
C VAL A 67 16.50 -0.24 5.94
N SER A 68 15.18 -0.36 5.84
CA SER A 68 14.44 -1.37 6.59
C SER A 68 13.12 -1.75 5.90
N SER A 69 12.66 -2.97 6.15
CA SER A 69 11.31 -3.41 5.77
C SER A 69 10.79 -4.43 6.78
N LYS A 70 9.73 -4.07 7.50
CA LYS A 70 9.20 -4.84 8.64
C LYS A 70 7.69 -5.00 8.52
N ALA A 71 7.20 -6.22 8.76
CA ALA A 71 5.78 -6.45 8.96
C ALA A 71 5.33 -5.82 10.29
N GLY A 72 4.06 -5.43 10.36
CA GLY A 72 3.41 -5.03 11.60
C GLY A 72 1.92 -4.85 11.40
N GLU A 73 1.27 -4.22 12.37
CA GLU A 73 -0.18 -4.02 12.38
C GLU A 73 -0.50 -2.53 12.54
N LEU A 74 -1.61 -2.10 11.96
CA LEU A 74 -2.19 -0.79 12.13
C LEU A 74 -3.57 -0.95 12.77
N SER A 75 -3.75 -0.34 13.94
CA SER A 75 -5.02 -0.41 14.68
C SER A 75 -6.09 0.41 13.97
N LEU A 76 -7.21 -0.24 13.66
CA LEU A 76 -8.39 0.38 13.10
C LEU A 76 -9.42 0.67 14.20
N PRO A 77 -10.25 1.72 14.02
CA PRO A 77 -11.47 1.90 14.79
C PRO A 77 -12.32 0.62 14.81
N GLY A 78 -12.97 0.37 15.96
CA GLY A 78 -13.72 -0.87 16.20
C GLY A 78 -12.86 -2.10 16.52
N GLY A 79 -11.54 -1.93 16.73
CA GLY A 79 -10.64 -2.98 17.23
C GLY A 79 -10.07 -3.90 16.16
N GLY A 80 -10.37 -3.66 14.88
CA GLY A 80 -9.74 -4.36 13.77
C GLY A 80 -8.24 -4.04 13.70
N LYS A 81 -7.45 -5.01 13.25
CA LYS A 81 -6.01 -4.82 13.02
C LYS A 81 -5.69 -5.07 11.56
N LEU A 82 -5.19 -4.04 10.88
CA LEU A 82 -4.78 -4.13 9.48
C LEU A 82 -3.32 -4.56 9.41
N PRO A 83 -3.00 -5.73 8.81
CA PRO A 83 -1.63 -6.11 8.56
C PRO A 83 -1.00 -5.15 7.54
N VAL A 84 0.17 -4.62 7.86
CA VAL A 84 0.91 -3.67 7.03
C VAL A 84 2.39 -3.99 7.01
N ARG A 85 3.11 -3.40 6.05
CA ARG A 85 4.56 -3.36 6.01
C ARG A 85 5.02 -1.91 6.12
N ARG A 86 6.02 -1.69 6.98
CA ARG A 86 6.73 -0.42 7.16
C ARG A 86 8.07 -0.51 6.48
N VAL A 87 8.33 0.38 5.54
CA VAL A 87 9.56 0.42 4.75
C VAL A 87 10.20 1.79 4.92
N VAL A 88 11.51 1.79 5.17
CA VAL A 88 12.33 3.01 5.09
C VAL A 88 13.25 2.82 3.89
N ALA A 89 13.14 3.72 2.92
CA ALA A 89 13.96 3.74 1.72
C ALA A 89 14.71 5.07 1.64
N SER A 90 16.00 5.06 1.30
CA SER A 90 16.79 6.28 1.21
C SER A 90 17.71 6.34 0.00
N THR A 91 17.96 7.55 -0.45
CA THR A 91 19.05 7.93 -1.35
C THR A 91 19.98 8.90 -0.63
N ALA A 92 21.07 9.32 -1.26
CA ALA A 92 21.93 10.38 -0.70
C ALA A 92 21.20 11.72 -0.46
N ALA A 93 20.07 11.97 -1.13
CA ALA A 93 19.37 13.26 -1.11
C ALA A 93 17.96 13.20 -0.49
N ARG A 94 17.42 12.01 -0.23
CA ARG A 94 16.00 11.84 0.14
C ARG A 94 15.78 10.53 0.89
N GLN A 95 15.10 10.61 2.03
CA GLN A 95 14.51 9.46 2.71
C GLN A 95 12.99 9.46 2.53
N GLU A 96 12.43 8.28 2.27
CA GLU A 96 11.00 8.02 2.27
C GLU A 96 10.62 6.93 3.26
N ASN A 97 9.61 7.24 4.07
CA ASN A 97 9.01 6.31 5.02
C ASN A 97 7.65 5.89 4.47
N ILE A 98 7.42 4.59 4.38
CA ILE A 98 6.33 4.02 3.60
C ILE A 98 5.56 3.01 4.45
N ILE A 99 4.23 3.13 4.47
CA ILE A 99 3.32 2.11 4.97
C ILE A 99 2.54 1.54 3.79
N TYR A 100 2.51 0.22 3.63
CA TYR A 100 1.72 -0.39 2.58
C TYR A 100 1.15 -1.74 2.99
N TRP A 101 0.13 -2.18 2.26
CA TRP A 101 -0.36 -3.54 2.31
C TRP A 101 -0.82 -4.00 0.93
N THR A 102 -0.95 -5.31 0.75
CA THR A 102 -1.54 -5.91 -0.45
C THR A 102 -2.78 -6.69 -0.02
N ARG A 103 -3.93 -6.34 -0.59
CA ARG A 103 -5.14 -7.18 -0.54
C ARG A 103 -5.12 -8.15 -1.71
N MET A 104 -5.46 -9.40 -1.45
CA MET A 104 -5.70 -10.44 -2.44
C MET A 104 -7.01 -11.14 -2.08
N GLY A 105 -8.10 -10.83 -2.79
CA GLY A 105 -9.43 -11.25 -2.36
C GLY A 105 -9.71 -10.76 -0.93
N GLU A 106 -9.90 -11.67 0.02
CA GLU A 106 -10.03 -11.34 1.45
C GLU A 106 -8.70 -11.32 2.22
N ALA A 107 -7.64 -11.91 1.65
CA ALA A 107 -6.36 -12.06 2.33
C ALA A 107 -5.53 -10.76 2.29
N LEU A 108 -4.78 -10.53 3.36
CA LEU A 108 -3.85 -9.40 3.51
C LEU A 108 -2.44 -9.90 3.88
N PRO A 109 -1.78 -10.68 2.99
CA PRO A 109 -0.50 -11.29 3.31
C PRO A 109 0.60 -10.23 3.49
N THR A 110 1.40 -10.39 4.53
CA THR A 110 2.54 -9.52 4.86
C THR A 110 3.90 -10.13 4.46
N SER A 111 3.90 -11.39 4.02
CA SER A 111 5.07 -12.11 3.55
C SER A 111 4.81 -12.90 2.26
N SER A 112 5.87 -13.26 1.54
CA SER A 112 5.78 -14.11 0.34
C SER A 112 5.23 -15.50 0.64
N GLY A 113 5.51 -16.04 1.84
CA GLY A 113 4.98 -17.33 2.30
C GLY A 113 3.47 -17.30 2.52
N GLU A 114 2.97 -16.28 3.24
CA GLU A 114 1.53 -16.05 3.41
C GLU A 114 0.83 -15.83 2.07
N GLN A 115 1.47 -15.07 1.17
CA GLN A 115 0.95 -14.83 -0.17
C GLN A 115 0.84 -16.11 -0.99
N ARG A 116 1.85 -16.98 -0.95
CA ARG A 116 1.81 -18.27 -1.65
C ARG A 116 0.73 -19.19 -1.08
N ARG A 117 0.55 -19.18 0.26
CA ARG A 117 -0.50 -19.96 0.91
C ARG A 117 -1.90 -19.48 0.50
N ALA A 118 -2.16 -18.18 0.55
CA ALA A 118 -3.44 -17.61 0.11
C ALA A 118 -3.75 -17.92 -1.37
N ARG A 119 -2.73 -17.89 -2.24
CA ARG A 119 -2.87 -18.32 -3.64
C ARG A 119 -3.26 -19.79 -3.77
N LEU A 120 -2.64 -20.68 -2.99
CA LEU A 120 -2.96 -22.11 -3.01
C LEU A 120 -4.37 -22.37 -2.50
N GLU A 121 -4.76 -21.73 -1.39
CA GLU A 121 -6.11 -21.84 -0.82
C GLU A 121 -7.18 -21.40 -1.83
N THR A 122 -7.03 -20.23 -2.44
CA THR A 122 -7.97 -19.70 -3.44
C THR A 122 -7.99 -20.50 -4.76
N ALA A 123 -6.83 -21.01 -5.20
CA ALA A 123 -6.76 -21.90 -6.37
C ALA A 123 -7.48 -23.23 -6.12
N MET A 124 -7.40 -23.77 -4.90
CA MET A 124 -8.17 -24.96 -4.49
C MET A 124 -9.68 -24.69 -4.45
N GLU A 125 -10.08 -23.46 -4.16
CA GLU A 125 -11.48 -23.00 -4.22
C GLU A 125 -11.94 -22.68 -5.67
N GLY A 126 -11.05 -22.74 -6.65
CA GLY A 126 -11.38 -22.63 -8.08
C GLY A 126 -11.53 -21.21 -8.61
N TYR A 127 -11.04 -20.19 -7.91
CA TYR A 127 -11.04 -18.80 -8.41
C TYR A 127 -9.67 -18.12 -8.25
N ILE A 128 -9.42 -17.13 -9.11
CA ILE A 128 -8.26 -16.24 -9.01
C ILE A 128 -8.76 -14.93 -8.41
N PRO A 129 -8.32 -14.56 -7.20
CA PRO A 129 -8.73 -13.31 -6.59
C PRO A 129 -8.13 -12.11 -7.32
N ASP A 130 -8.89 -11.01 -7.30
CA ASP A 130 -8.36 -9.70 -7.63
C ASP A 130 -7.35 -9.22 -6.57
N GLY A 131 -6.63 -8.14 -6.87
CA GLY A 131 -5.60 -7.62 -6.00
C GLY A 131 -5.56 -6.10 -5.93
N ALA A 132 -5.22 -5.57 -4.76
CA ALA A 132 -4.92 -4.16 -4.60
C ALA A 132 -3.67 -3.97 -3.75
N LEU A 133 -2.79 -3.05 -4.16
CA LEU A 133 -1.69 -2.56 -3.34
C LEU A 133 -2.03 -1.14 -2.92
N VAL A 134 -2.14 -0.92 -1.62
CA VAL A 134 -2.40 0.39 -1.04
C VAL A 134 -1.14 0.85 -0.32
N ARG A 135 -0.64 2.02 -0.68
CA ARG A 135 0.63 2.58 -0.19
C ARG A 135 0.43 4.02 0.24
N PHE A 136 1.05 4.37 1.37
CA PHE A 136 1.24 5.72 1.85
C PHE A 136 2.73 5.96 2.04
N SER A 137 3.23 7.13 1.65
CA SER A 137 4.60 7.53 1.91
C SER A 137 4.71 8.98 2.37
N MET A 138 5.76 9.26 3.13
CA MET A 138 6.16 10.60 3.55
C MET A 138 7.66 10.77 3.31
N VAL A 139 8.05 11.95 2.83
CA VAL A 139 9.46 12.34 2.75
C VAL A 139 9.88 12.89 4.11
N GLY A 140 10.98 12.39 4.66
CA GLY A 140 11.52 12.90 5.92
C GLY A 140 12.54 11.97 6.57
N ASP A 141 13.49 12.57 7.28
CA ASP A 141 14.59 11.86 7.93
C ASP A 141 14.17 11.20 9.26
N ASP A 142 13.10 11.71 9.89
CA ASP A 142 12.48 11.12 11.08
C ASP A 142 11.42 10.08 10.68
N ALA A 143 11.84 8.82 10.67
CA ALA A 143 11.00 7.70 10.31
C ALA A 143 9.87 7.45 11.33
N GLU A 144 10.15 7.59 12.62
CA GLU A 144 9.17 7.35 13.69
C GLU A 144 8.04 8.37 13.63
N LYS A 145 8.38 9.65 13.49
CA LYS A 145 7.39 10.71 13.29
C LYS A 145 6.57 10.47 12.02
N SER A 146 7.22 10.10 10.92
CA SER A 146 6.53 9.84 9.65
C SER A 146 5.54 8.68 9.76
N PHE A 147 5.93 7.59 10.42
CA PHE A 147 5.03 6.46 10.67
C PHE A 147 3.88 6.85 11.59
N ALA A 148 4.14 7.57 12.68
CA ALA A 148 3.09 8.05 13.58
C ALA A 148 2.07 8.94 12.85
N THR A 149 2.54 9.87 12.00
CA THR A 149 1.66 10.72 11.20
C THR A 149 0.79 9.88 10.25
N MET A 150 1.38 8.97 9.49
CA MET A 150 0.62 8.08 8.59
C MET A 150 -0.36 7.17 9.34
N GLU A 151 0.04 6.60 10.48
CA GLU A 151 -0.81 5.74 11.31
C GLU A 151 -2.00 6.49 11.93
N SER A 152 -1.86 7.79 12.17
CA SER A 152 -2.97 8.65 12.61
C SER A 152 -3.93 9.03 11.47
N PHE A 153 -3.44 9.02 10.22
CA PHE A 153 -4.15 9.46 9.02
C PHE A 153 -4.91 8.31 8.34
N ILE A 154 -4.26 7.16 8.15
CA ILE A 154 -4.80 6.02 7.40
C ILE A 154 -6.17 5.57 7.93
N PRO A 155 -6.40 5.39 9.25
CA PRO A 155 -7.72 5.04 9.77
C PRO A 155 -8.81 6.05 9.42
N LYS A 156 -8.50 7.35 9.49
CA LYS A 156 -9.45 8.44 9.17
C LYS A 156 -9.80 8.42 7.69
N LEU A 157 -8.80 8.20 6.83
CA LEU A 157 -9.02 8.05 5.40
C LEU A 157 -9.91 6.83 5.10
N LEU A 158 -9.63 5.68 5.72
CA LEU A 158 -10.45 4.46 5.54
C LEU A 158 -11.89 4.65 6.02
N GLN A 159 -12.13 5.40 7.11
CA GLN A 159 -13.48 5.77 7.54
C GLN A 159 -14.18 6.73 6.57
N ALA A 160 -13.45 7.67 5.97
CA ALA A 160 -13.98 8.62 5.00
C ALA A 160 -14.35 7.96 3.65
N VAL A 161 -13.74 6.82 3.32
CA VAL A 161 -14.14 6.01 2.16
C VAL A 161 -15.55 5.45 2.39
N PRO A 162 -16.48 5.57 1.41
CA PRO A 162 -17.81 4.97 1.50
C PRO A 162 -17.76 3.49 1.90
N SER A 163 -18.64 3.06 2.81
CA SER A 163 -18.62 1.72 3.39
C SER A 163 -18.65 0.59 2.37
N ASN A 164 -19.36 0.77 1.26
CA ASN A 164 -19.44 -0.20 0.16
C ASN A 164 -18.18 -0.26 -0.72
N LYS A 165 -17.21 0.65 -0.55
CA LYS A 165 -15.94 0.69 -1.29
C LYS A 165 -14.74 0.24 -0.46
N ARG A 166 -14.83 0.31 0.88
CA ARG A 166 -13.78 -0.15 1.80
C ARG A 166 -13.33 -1.60 1.59
N PRO A 167 -14.20 -2.58 1.26
CA PRO A 167 -13.76 -3.95 1.03
C PRO A 167 -12.70 -4.09 -0.07
N GLY A 168 -12.75 -3.24 -1.09
CA GLY A 168 -11.73 -3.23 -2.16
C GLY A 168 -10.32 -2.85 -1.67
N LEU A 169 -10.21 -2.20 -0.51
CA LEU A 169 -8.94 -1.77 0.07
C LEU A 169 -8.43 -2.70 1.18
N ILE A 170 -9.34 -3.21 2.02
CA ILE A 170 -8.98 -3.93 3.27
C ILE A 170 -9.74 -5.24 3.47
N GLY A 171 -10.48 -5.72 2.48
CA GLY A 171 -11.33 -6.92 2.60
C GLY A 171 -12.64 -6.65 3.34
N THR A 172 -13.62 -7.55 3.19
CA THR A 172 -14.94 -7.39 3.81
C THR A 172 -14.90 -7.52 5.32
N SER A 173 -14.02 -8.38 5.86
CA SER A 173 -13.94 -8.63 7.31
C SER A 173 -13.49 -7.39 8.09
N LEU A 174 -12.37 -6.76 7.70
CA LEU A 174 -11.91 -5.51 8.33
C LEU A 174 -12.81 -4.33 7.99
N SER A 175 -13.42 -4.30 6.80
CA SER A 175 -14.37 -3.25 6.46
C SER A 175 -15.57 -3.20 7.42
N LYS A 176 -16.02 -4.37 7.92
CA LYS A 176 -17.12 -4.45 8.89
C LYS A 176 -16.74 -3.89 10.26
N SER A 177 -15.48 -4.05 10.71
CA SER A 177 -15.06 -3.51 12.00
C SER A 177 -15.03 -1.97 12.03
N LEU A 178 -14.92 -1.32 10.85
CA LEU A 178 -14.97 0.14 10.71
C LEU A 178 -16.39 0.75 10.68
N LEU A 179 -17.44 -0.06 10.84
CA LEU A 179 -18.83 0.40 10.85
C LEU A 179 -19.37 0.71 12.26
N ILE A 180 -18.52 0.57 13.28
CA ILE A 180 -18.84 0.78 14.69
C ILE A 180 -18.50 2.20 15.09
#